data_AF-A0A6L3IJU4-F1
#
_entry.id   AF-A0A6L3IJU4-F1
#
_cell.length_a   1.000
_cell.length_b   1.000
_cell.length_c   1.000
_cell.angle_alpha   90.00
_cell.angle_beta   90.00
_cell.angle_gamma   90.00
#
_symmetry.space_group_name_H-M   'P 1'
#
loop_
_entity.id
_entity.type
_entity.pdbx_description
1 polymer ?
#
loop_
_entity_poly.entity_id
_entity_poly.type
_entity_poly.pdbx_seq_one_letter_code
_entity_poly.pdbx_strand_id
1 'polypeptide(L)'
;ERHPKELFIFISHAEGLHPAGRSARKVEYDADVKIMVSCFKAWCKSRFMERPGEPYVIWEEGAAKTLKDDNMEDYLNDGMGE
;
A
#
# COMPACT_ATOMS: atom_id res chain seq x y z
N GLU A 1 15.20 -15.79 -10.64
CA GLU A 1 14.20 -14.97 -11.34
C GLU A 1 14.30 -15.18 -12.85
N ARG A 2 13.17 -15.25 -13.57
CA ARG A 2 13.14 -15.42 -15.05
C ARG A 2 13.15 -14.09 -15.82
N HIS A 3 12.82 -12.98 -15.16
CA HIS A 3 12.59 -11.67 -15.78
C HIS A 3 13.25 -10.53 -14.96
N PRO A 4 14.60 -10.45 -14.92
CA PRO A 4 15.31 -9.57 -13.99
C PRO A 4 15.29 -8.07 -14.36
N LYS A 5 14.78 -7.70 -15.54
CA LYS A 5 14.72 -6.32 -16.04
C LYS A 5 13.29 -5.81 -16.22
N GLU A 6 12.31 -6.59 -15.80
CA GLU A 6 10.90 -6.27 -15.98
C GLU A 6 10.27 -6.00 -14.61
N LEU A 7 9.41 -4.99 -14.55
CA LEU A 7 8.65 -4.64 -13.36
C LEU A 7 7.25 -5.25 -13.47
N PHE A 8 6.87 -6.06 -12.48
CA PHE A 8 5.51 -6.57 -12.35
C PHE A 8 4.70 -5.67 -11.42
N ILE A 9 3.51 -5.26 -11.89
CA ILE A 9 2.56 -4.46 -11.10
C ILE A 9 1.27 -5.27 -10.98
N PHE A 10 0.88 -5.54 -9.74
CA PHE A 10 -0.37 -6.22 -9.42
C PHE A 10 -1.36 -5.23 -8.81
N ILE A 11 -2.57 -5.21 -9.35
CA ILE A 11 -3.67 -4.37 -8.85
C ILE A 11 -4.71 -5.28 -8.23
N SER A 12 -5.06 -5.00 -6.98
CA SER A 12 -6.12 -5.70 -6.26
C SER A 12 -6.95 -4.70 -5.47
N HIS A 13 -8.25 -4.99 -5.31
CA HIS A 13 -9.09 -4.24 -4.40
C HIS A 13 -8.72 -4.56 -2.95
N ALA A 14 -8.83 -3.58 -2.06
CA ALA A 14 -8.59 -3.77 -0.64
C ALA A 14 -9.80 -4.41 0.05
N GLU A 15 -9.52 -5.31 0.98
CA GLU A 15 -10.43 -5.87 1.98
C GLU A 15 -9.84 -5.55 3.37
N GLY A 16 -10.29 -4.44 3.94
CA GLY A 16 -9.65 -3.85 5.12
C GLY A 16 -8.25 -3.32 4.78
N LEU A 17 -7.24 -3.75 5.52
CA LEU A 17 -5.84 -3.33 5.35
C LEU A 17 -5.06 -4.18 4.34
N HIS A 18 -5.66 -5.24 3.81
CA HIS A 18 -5.00 -6.21 2.92
C HIS A 18 -5.70 -6.29 1.57
N PRO A 19 -5.04 -6.76 0.50
CA PRO A 19 -5.71 -7.02 -0.75
C PRO A 19 -6.67 -8.21 -0.63
N ALA A 20 -7.75 -8.16 -1.40
CA ALA A 20 -8.82 -9.14 -1.37
C ALA A 20 -8.34 -10.53 -1.83
N GLY A 21 -8.59 -11.54 -0.99
CA GLY A 21 -8.36 -12.95 -1.30
C GLY A 21 -6.94 -13.48 -1.05
N ARG A 22 -6.84 -14.80 -0.95
CA ARG A 22 -5.62 -15.52 -0.52
C ARG A 22 -4.44 -15.31 -1.48
N SER A 23 -4.68 -15.34 -2.78
CA SER A 23 -3.61 -15.19 -3.77
C SER A 23 -3.00 -13.79 -3.73
N ALA A 24 -3.84 -12.75 -3.58
CA ALA A 24 -3.35 -11.38 -3.51
C ALA A 24 -2.56 -11.12 -2.23
N ARG A 25 -2.95 -11.71 -1.10
CA ARG A 25 -2.15 -11.66 0.15
C ARG A 25 -0.79 -12.33 0.02
N LYS A 26 -0.68 -13.42 -0.74
CA LYS A 26 0.63 -14.03 -1.03
C LYS A 26 1.50 -13.12 -1.88
N VAL A 27 0.92 -12.53 -2.94
CA VAL A 27 1.62 -11.56 -3.77
C VAL A 27 2.06 -10.33 -2.95
N GLU A 28 1.20 -9.86 -2.05
CA GLU A 28 1.55 -8.79 -1.12
C GLU A 28 2.73 -9.18 -0.25
N TYR A 29 2.78 -10.41 0.29
CA TYR A 29 3.91 -10.87 1.09
C TYR A 29 5.22 -10.89 0.29
N ASP A 30 5.18 -11.37 -0.96
CA ASP A 30 6.35 -11.49 -1.83
C ASP A 30 6.81 -10.14 -2.44
N ALA A 31 5.94 -9.12 -2.46
CA ALA A 31 6.22 -7.84 -3.09
C ALA A 31 7.23 -6.97 -2.30
N ASP A 32 8.18 -6.38 -3.01
CA ASP A 32 9.15 -5.43 -2.45
C ASP A 32 8.51 -4.08 -2.03
N VAL A 33 7.50 -3.65 -2.79
CA VAL A 33 6.81 -2.36 -2.63
C VAL A 33 5.31 -2.61 -2.66
N LYS A 34 4.61 -2.07 -1.66
CA LYS A 34 3.17 -2.16 -1.48
C LYS A 34 2.60 -0.75 -1.45
N ILE A 35 1.54 -0.51 -2.19
CA ILE A 35 0.91 0.80 -2.28
C ILE A 35 -0.58 0.64 -1.95
N MET A 36 -1.01 1.21 -0.83
CA MET A 36 -2.41 1.30 -0.46
C MET A 36 -2.93 2.68 -0.87
N VAL A 37 -4.02 2.71 -1.63
CA VAL A 37 -4.67 3.96 -2.03
C VAL A 37 -5.97 4.10 -1.27
N SER A 38 -6.07 5.13 -0.45
CA SER A 38 -7.29 5.47 0.31
C SER A 38 -7.47 6.98 0.36
N CYS A 39 -8.71 7.45 0.29
CA CYS A 39 -9.05 8.87 0.47
C CYS A 39 -8.19 9.84 -0.37
N PHE A 40 -7.92 9.48 -1.62
CA PHE A 40 -7.08 10.24 -2.57
C PHE A 40 -5.62 10.40 -2.15
N LYS A 41 -5.14 9.52 -1.27
CA LYS A 41 -3.75 9.43 -0.81
C LYS A 41 -3.20 8.04 -1.12
N ALA A 42 -1.97 7.99 -1.61
CA ALA A 42 -1.23 6.77 -1.82
C ALA A 42 -0.19 6.60 -0.71
N TRP A 43 -0.30 5.50 0.01
CA TRP A 43 0.59 5.16 1.09
C TRP A 43 1.52 4.05 0.63
N CYS A 44 2.81 4.37 0.59
CA CYS A 44 3.84 3.41 0.23
C CYS A 44 4.27 2.64 1.48
N LYS A 45 4.53 1.34 1.33
CA LYS A 45 5.20 0.49 2.30
C LYS A 45 6.24 -0.34 1.55
N SER A 46 7.51 -0.05 1.83
CA SER A 46 8.65 -0.60 1.09
C SER A 46 9.84 -0.76 2.01
N ARG A 47 10.62 -1.81 1.75
CA ARG A 47 11.92 -2.05 2.38
C ARG A 47 12.98 -0.99 2.03
N PHE A 48 12.74 -0.20 0.99
CA PHE A 48 13.70 0.78 0.46
C PHE A 48 13.36 2.23 0.81
N MET A 49 12.34 2.48 1.63
CA MET A 49 11.91 3.84 1.95
C MET A 49 12.80 4.51 3.01
N GLU A 50 13.17 5.76 2.74
CA GLU A 50 13.89 6.61 3.68
C GLU A 50 12.95 7.33 4.67
N ARG A 51 11.70 7.61 4.26
CA ARG A 51 10.69 8.33 5.05
C ARG A 51 9.39 7.53 5.14
N PRO A 52 9.29 6.57 6.08
CA PRO A 52 8.06 5.82 6.29
C PRO A 52 6.94 6.75 6.83
N GLY A 53 5.71 6.54 6.35
CA GLY A 53 4.51 7.17 6.92
C GLY A 53 4.05 8.49 6.28
N GLU A 54 4.76 9.03 5.29
CA GLU A 54 4.27 10.17 4.52
C GLU A 54 3.51 9.70 3.25
N PRO A 55 2.21 10.02 3.09
CA PRO A 55 1.48 9.66 1.88
C PRO A 55 1.80 10.61 0.72
N TYR A 56 1.68 10.08 -0.49
CA TYR A 56 1.57 10.89 -1.70
C TYR A 56 0.12 11.33 -1.89
N VAL A 57 -0.14 12.64 -1.93
CA VAL A 57 -1.49 13.18 -2.19
C VAL A 57 -1.76 13.17 -3.69
N ILE A 58 -2.75 12.39 -4.12
CA ILE A 58 -3.14 12.24 -5.52
C ILE A 58 -4.04 13.40 -5.94
N TRP A 59 -4.99 13.78 -5.07
CA TRP A 59 -5.90 14.89 -5.32
C TRP A 59 -6.16 15.68 -4.03
N GLU A 60 -5.61 16.89 -3.98
CA GLU A 60 -5.65 17.77 -2.81
C GLU A 60 -7.08 18.10 -2.37
N GLU A 61 -7.97 18.48 -3.30
CA GLU A 61 -9.34 18.89 -2.94
C GLU A 61 -10.16 17.71 -2.40
N GLY A 62 -9.93 16.50 -2.92
CA GLY A 62 -10.57 15.27 -2.42
C GLY A 62 -10.01 14.85 -1.08
N ALA A 63 -8.69 14.91 -0.92
CA ALA A 63 -7.99 14.60 0.33
C ALA A 63 -8.36 15.58 1.47
N ALA A 64 -8.66 16.84 1.15
CA ALA A 64 -9.09 17.83 2.13
C ALA A 64 -10.53 17.61 2.63
N LYS A 65 -11.38 16.97 1.82
CA LYS A 65 -12.79 16.71 2.14
C LYS A 65 -13.02 15.37 2.87
N THR A 66 -12.01 14.52 2.90
CA THR A 66 -12.10 13.18 3.52
C THR A 66 -11.86 13.26 5.03
N LEU A 67 -12.59 12.43 5.79
CA LEU A 67 -12.47 12.35 7.24
C LEU A 67 -11.11 11.72 7.59
N LYS A 68 -10.54 12.08 8.75
CA LYS A 68 -9.18 11.65 9.16
C LYS A 68 -9.05 10.17 9.54
N ASP A 69 -10.13 9.39 9.50
CA ASP A 69 -10.27 8.14 10.23
C ASP A 69 -9.92 6.89 9.39
N ASP A 70 -8.83 6.97 8.62
CA ASP A 70 -8.50 5.95 7.62
C ASP A 70 -7.80 4.70 8.20
N ASN A 71 -7.72 4.54 9.54
CA ASN A 71 -6.95 3.48 10.24
C ASN A 71 -5.56 3.24 9.64
N MET A 72 -4.95 4.30 9.12
CA MET A 72 -3.74 4.17 8.30
C MET A 72 -2.51 3.89 9.16
N GLU A 73 -2.52 4.37 10.41
CA GLU A 73 -1.51 4.00 11.40
C GLU A 73 -1.44 2.48 11.54
N ASP A 74 -2.59 1.77 11.55
CA ASP A 74 -2.61 0.31 11.62
C ASP A 74 -1.99 -0.32 10.37
N TYR A 75 -2.23 0.19 9.16
CA TYR A 75 -1.57 -0.33 7.94
C TYR A 75 -0.04 -0.13 7.97
N LEU A 76 0.40 1.02 8.46
CA LEU A 76 1.82 1.35 8.58
C LEU A 76 2.49 0.49 9.66
N ASN A 77 1.78 0.23 10.77
CA ASN A 77 2.26 -0.53 11.92
C ASN A 77 2.06 -2.03 11.82
N ASP A 78 1.20 -2.51 10.91
CA ASP A 78 1.01 -3.92 10.62
C ASP A 78 2.38 -4.50 10.24
N GLY A 79 3.03 -5.19 11.18
CA GLY A 79 4.38 -5.69 10.97
C GLY A 79 4.43 -6.53 9.70
N MET A 80 5.51 -6.41 8.92
CA MET A 80 5.77 -7.44 7.92
C MET A 80 5.89 -8.74 8.69
N GLY A 81 4.93 -9.66 8.52
CA GLY A 81 5.03 -10.98 9.09
C GLY A 81 6.43 -11.52 8.85
N GLU A 82 7.11 -11.89 9.93
CA GLU A 82 8.26 -12.79 9.84
C GLU A 82 7.87 -14.03 9.02
#